data_AF-A0A7A6PVX2-F1
#
_entry.id   AF-A0A7A6PVX2-F1
#
_cell.length_a   1.000
_cell.length_b   1.000
_cell.length_c   1.000
_cell.angle_alpha   90.00
_cell.angle_beta   90.00
_cell.angle_gamma   90.00
#
_symmetry.space_group_name_H-M   'P 1'
#
loop_
_entity.id
_entity.type
_entity.pdbx_description
1 polymer ?
#
loop_
_entity_poly.entity_id
_entity_poly.type
_entity_poly.pdbx_seq_one_letter_code
_entity_poly.pdbx_strand_id
1 'polypeptide(L)'
;MKKIAIVGAGPTGIYTLFSLLQQQTPLSISIFEQADEAGVGMPYSDEENSKMMLANIASIEIPPIYCTYLEWLQKQEASHLQRYGVKKETLHDRQFLPRILLGEYFRDQFLRLVDQARQQKFAVAVYESC
;
A
#
# COMPACT_ATOMS: atom_id res chain seq x y z
N MET A 1 2.92 26.05 10.34
CA MET A 1 2.95 24.74 9.67
C MET A 1 1.56 24.49 9.07
N LYS A 2 1.47 24.20 7.76
CA LYS A 2 0.17 23.89 7.12
C LYS A 2 -0.33 22.51 7.60
N LYS A 3 -1.65 22.38 7.78
CA LYS A 3 -2.30 21.15 8.24
C LYS A 3 -3.14 20.57 7.11
N ILE A 4 -3.00 19.27 6.86
CA ILE A 4 -3.74 18.53 5.83
C ILE A 4 -4.35 17.29 6.50
N ALA A 5 -5.61 17.02 6.20
CA ALA A 5 -6.26 15.76 6.55
C ALA A 5 -6.45 14.93 5.27
N ILE A 6 -6.11 13.64 5.35
CA ILE A 6 -6.41 12.63 4.32
C ILE A 6 -7.44 11.70 4.94
N VAL A 7 -8.61 11.56 4.30
CA VAL A 7 -9.69 10.67 4.74
C VAL A 7 -9.75 9.50 3.77
N GLY A 8 -9.51 8.30 4.27
CA GLY A 8 -9.28 7.08 3.51
C GLY A 8 -7.80 6.84 3.25
N ALA A 9 -7.30 5.68 3.68
CA ALA A 9 -5.91 5.26 3.52
C ALA A 9 -5.74 4.14 2.47
N GLY A 10 -6.67 4.02 1.51
CA GLY A 10 -6.49 3.20 0.31
C GLY A 10 -5.49 3.81 -0.70
N PRO A 11 -5.32 3.22 -1.90
CA PRO A 11 -4.27 3.63 -2.85
C PRO A 11 -4.22 5.13 -3.14
N THR A 12 -5.36 5.79 -3.34
CA THR A 12 -5.41 7.24 -3.58
C THR A 12 -4.85 8.04 -2.41
N GLY A 13 -5.18 7.66 -1.17
CA GLY A 13 -4.63 8.30 0.04
C GLY A 13 -3.12 8.08 0.16
N ILE A 14 -2.65 6.88 -0.17
CA ILE A 14 -1.23 6.51 -0.19
C ILE A 14 -0.46 7.36 -1.20
N TYR A 15 -0.93 7.47 -2.46
CA TYR A 15 -0.27 8.30 -3.47
C TYR A 15 -0.36 9.80 -3.16
N THR A 16 -1.43 10.23 -2.50
CA THR A 16 -1.56 11.62 -1.99
C THR A 16 -0.47 11.89 -0.96
N LEU A 17 -0.32 11.01 0.04
CA LEU A 17 0.75 11.10 1.04
C LEU A 17 2.11 11.12 0.35
N PHE A 18 2.38 10.16 -0.53
CA PHE A 18 3.65 10.07 -1.25
C PHE A 18 4.01 11.36 -2.00
N SER A 19 3.02 11.99 -2.65
CA SER A 19 3.19 13.25 -3.38
C SER A 19 3.44 14.44 -2.43
N LEU A 20 2.77 14.47 -1.28
CA LEU A 20 2.97 15.50 -0.26
C LEU A 20 4.37 15.44 0.37
N LEU A 21 4.94 14.24 0.53
CA LEU A 21 6.30 14.07 1.05
C LEU A 21 7.38 14.57 0.09
N GLN A 22 7.07 14.81 -1.19
CA GLN A 22 8.02 15.42 -2.14
C GLN A 22 8.13 16.95 -1.96
N GLN A 23 7.33 17.56 -1.08
CA GLN A 23 7.39 19.00 -0.83
C GLN A 23 8.59 19.35 0.06
N GLN A 24 9.29 20.45 -0.25
CA GLN A 24 10.47 20.89 0.51
C GLN A 24 10.15 21.32 1.95
N THR A 25 8.90 21.74 2.21
CA THR A 25 8.48 22.23 3.53
C THR A 25 7.66 21.15 4.25
N PRO A 26 8.11 20.68 5.44
CA PRO A 26 7.35 19.72 6.22
C PRO A 26 5.95 20.21 6.59
N LEU A 27 4.98 19.30 6.47
CA LEU A 27 3.57 19.53 6.75
C LEU A 27 3.15 18.76 8.01
N SER A 28 2.00 19.15 8.57
CA SER A 28 1.28 18.34 9.54
C SER A 28 0.16 17.60 8.81
N ILE A 29 0.20 16.28 8.82
CA ILE A 29 -0.70 15.40 8.07
C ILE A 29 -1.41 14.47 9.06
N SER A 30 -2.74 14.47 9.03
CA SER A 30 -3.57 13.51 9.75
C SER A 30 -4.23 12.59 8.74
N ILE A 31 -4.13 11.28 8.96
CA ILE A 31 -4.68 10.25 8.06
C ILE A 31 -5.73 9.48 8.86
N PHE A 32 -6.93 9.38 8.31
CA PHE A 32 -8.06 8.70 8.93
C PHE A 32 -8.48 7.51 8.07
N GLU A 33 -8.62 6.35 8.68
CA GLU A 33 -9.10 5.12 8.06
C GLU A 33 -10.19 4.50 8.93
N GLN A 34 -11.25 4.04 8.28
CA GLN A 34 -12.38 3.39 8.96
C GLN A 34 -12.07 1.91 9.26
N ALA A 35 -11.29 1.26 8.42
CA ALA A 35 -10.83 -0.11 8.67
C ALA A 35 -9.84 -0.19 9.84
N ASP A 36 -9.64 -1.40 10.35
CA ASP A 36 -8.69 -1.69 11.43
C ASP A 36 -7.23 -1.46 11.02
N GLU A 37 -6.95 -1.49 9.71
CA GLU A 37 -5.62 -1.25 9.16
C GLU A 37 -5.62 -0.25 8.00
N ALA A 38 -4.90 0.85 8.16
CA ALA A 38 -4.63 1.82 7.12
C ALA A 38 -3.69 1.28 6.04
N GLY A 39 -3.85 1.67 4.78
CA GLY A 39 -2.90 1.30 3.73
C GLY A 39 -3.27 0.05 2.94
N VAL A 40 -4.27 -0.74 3.34
CA VAL A 40 -4.72 -1.89 2.53
C VAL A 40 -5.66 -1.41 1.42
N GLY A 41 -6.70 -0.66 1.80
CA GLY A 41 -7.82 -0.28 0.95
C GLY A 41 -8.90 -1.37 0.90
N MET A 42 -10.16 -0.98 1.14
CA MET A 42 -11.33 -1.87 1.20
C MET A 42 -11.41 -2.92 0.07
N PRO A 43 -11.14 -2.62 -1.22
CA PRO A 43 -11.22 -3.64 -2.27
C PRO A 43 -10.16 -4.74 -2.22
N TYR A 44 -9.14 -4.61 -1.36
CA TYR A 44 -7.98 -5.50 -1.26
C TYR A 44 -7.85 -6.17 0.11
N SER A 45 -8.79 -5.90 1.03
CA SER A 45 -8.80 -6.54 2.34
C SER A 45 -9.23 -8.00 2.27
N ASP A 46 -8.80 -8.78 3.26
CA ASP A 46 -9.18 -10.19 3.42
C ASP A 46 -10.66 -10.37 3.77
N GLU A 47 -11.29 -9.34 4.34
CA GLU A 47 -12.71 -9.36 4.72
C GLU A 47 -13.64 -9.40 3.49
N GLU A 48 -13.24 -8.69 2.43
CA GLU A 48 -14.04 -8.52 1.21
C GLU A 48 -13.62 -9.46 0.07
N ASN A 49 -12.53 -10.23 0.24
CA ASN A 49 -11.96 -11.04 -0.84
C ASN A 49 -11.68 -12.50 -0.45
N SER A 50 -11.91 -13.40 -1.42
CA SER A 50 -11.35 -14.75 -1.35
C SER A 50 -9.87 -14.75 -1.77
N LYS A 51 -9.08 -15.69 -1.24
CA LYS A 51 -7.65 -15.87 -1.56
C LYS A 51 -7.33 -16.05 -3.04
N MET A 52 -8.32 -16.42 -3.85
CA MET A 52 -8.16 -16.67 -5.29
C MET A 52 -8.69 -15.53 -6.16
N MET A 53 -9.32 -14.50 -5.57
CA MET A 53 -9.86 -13.39 -6.35
C MET A 53 -8.71 -12.52 -6.89
N LEU A 54 -8.58 -12.47 -8.21
CA LEU A 54 -7.52 -11.74 -8.88
C LEU A 54 -7.79 -10.23 -8.94
N ALA A 55 -6.73 -9.44 -8.83
CA ALA A 55 -6.73 -8.03 -9.16
C ALA A 55 -6.84 -7.88 -10.68
N ASN A 56 -7.65 -6.93 -11.12
CA ASN A 56 -7.81 -6.57 -12.53
C ASN A 56 -6.78 -5.51 -12.97
N ILE A 57 -5.61 -5.50 -12.32
CA ILE A 57 -4.50 -4.60 -12.60
C ILE A 57 -3.20 -5.38 -12.37
N ALA A 58 -2.28 -5.32 -13.32
CA ALA A 58 -0.98 -5.99 -13.26
C ALA A 58 0.11 -5.04 -12.70
N SER A 59 1.25 -5.60 -12.29
CA SER A 59 2.35 -4.79 -11.73
C SER A 59 2.85 -3.71 -12.68
N ILE A 60 2.85 -3.94 -13.99
CA ILE A 60 3.29 -2.96 -15.00
C ILE A 60 2.41 -1.70 -15.03
N GLU A 61 1.17 -1.80 -14.56
CA GLU A 61 0.20 -0.70 -14.56
C GLU A 61 0.20 0.09 -13.25
N ILE A 62 0.76 -0.47 -12.17
CA ILE A 62 0.80 0.14 -10.84
C ILE A 62 2.07 0.99 -10.73
N PRO A 63 1.96 2.31 -10.51
CA PRO A 63 3.13 3.15 -10.27
C PRO A 63 3.92 2.66 -9.03
N PRO A 64 5.26 2.69 -9.05
CA PRO A 64 6.04 2.26 -7.90
C PRO A 64 5.93 3.27 -6.74
N ILE A 65 5.79 2.75 -5.52
CA ILE A 65 6.02 3.51 -4.29
C ILE A 65 7.35 2.96 -3.75
N TYR A 66 8.46 3.65 -3.99
CA TYR A 66 9.83 3.16 -3.70
C TYR A 66 10.29 1.88 -4.42
N CYS A 67 9.40 0.95 -4.76
CA CYS A 67 9.60 -0.21 -5.64
C CYS A 67 8.29 -0.57 -6.34
N THR A 68 8.37 -1.41 -7.36
CA THR A 68 7.22 -1.96 -8.08
C THR A 68 6.55 -3.07 -7.27
N TYR A 69 5.30 -3.40 -7.62
CA TYR A 69 4.59 -4.53 -7.03
C TYR A 69 5.32 -5.87 -7.29
N LEU A 70 5.86 -6.08 -8.50
CA LEU A 70 6.66 -7.27 -8.84
C LEU A 70 7.92 -7.38 -7.96
N GLU A 71 8.68 -6.29 -7.79
CA GLU A 71 9.87 -6.29 -6.94
C GLU A 71 9.51 -6.58 -5.47
N TRP A 72 8.36 -6.10 -5.00
CA TRP A 72 7.86 -6.42 -3.67
C TRP A 72 7.50 -7.91 -3.53
N LEU A 73 6.79 -8.48 -4.51
CA LEU A 73 6.45 -9.90 -4.53
C LEU A 73 7.69 -10.80 -4.54
N GLN A 74 8.73 -10.41 -5.29
CA GLN A 74 9.99 -11.14 -5.35
C GLN A 74 10.75 -11.15 -4.00
N LYS A 75 10.46 -10.22 -3.10
CA LYS A 75 11.03 -10.20 -1.74
C LYS A 75 10.27 -11.08 -0.77
N GLN A 76 9.04 -11.48 -1.08
CA GLN A 76 8.23 -12.33 -0.20
C GLN A 76 8.73 -13.77 -0.18
N GLU A 77 8.49 -14.46 0.93
CA GLU A 77 8.80 -15.89 1.05
C GLU A 77 7.96 -16.72 0.08
N ALA A 78 8.58 -17.75 -0.53
CA ALA A 78 7.87 -18.61 -1.48
C ALA A 78 6.68 -19.33 -0.83
N SER A 79 6.81 -19.72 0.44
CA SER A 79 5.74 -20.34 1.23
C SER A 79 4.57 -19.40 1.48
N HIS A 80 4.84 -18.09 1.66
CA HIS A 80 3.81 -17.08 1.79
C HIS A 80 2.98 -16.99 0.51
N LEU A 81 3.64 -16.82 -0.64
CA LEU A 81 2.99 -16.69 -1.96
C LEU A 81 2.19 -17.94 -2.34
N GLN A 82 2.70 -19.12 -1.98
CA GLN A 82 2.05 -20.40 -2.26
C GLN A 82 0.67 -20.52 -1.59
N ARG A 83 0.42 -19.85 -0.45
CA ARG A 83 -0.89 -19.81 0.21
C ARG A 83 -1.99 -19.16 -0.64
N TYR A 84 -1.60 -18.37 -1.64
CA TYR A 84 -2.47 -17.74 -2.61
C TYR A 84 -2.39 -18.39 -4.00
N GLY A 85 -1.79 -19.57 -4.10
CA GLY A 85 -1.62 -20.28 -5.37
C GLY A 85 -0.57 -19.67 -6.30
N VAL A 86 0.28 -18.77 -5.80
CA VAL A 86 1.29 -18.06 -6.59
C VAL A 86 2.65 -18.76 -6.48
N LYS A 87 3.27 -19.04 -7.63
CA LYS A 87 4.64 -19.59 -7.72
C LYS A 87 5.63 -18.47 -7.93
N LYS A 88 6.63 -18.36 -7.06
CA LYS A 88 7.59 -17.24 -7.06
C LYS A 88 8.42 -17.21 -8.34
N GLU A 89 8.71 -18.37 -8.91
CA GLU A 89 9.57 -18.55 -10.08
C GLU A 89 8.88 -18.13 -11.39
N THR A 90 7.55 -18.02 -11.37
CA THR A 90 6.75 -17.65 -12.55
C THR A 90 6.31 -16.20 -12.55
N LEU A 91 6.68 -15.41 -11.53
CA LEU A 91 6.27 -14.02 -11.39
C LEU A 91 6.78 -13.17 -12.56
N HIS A 92 5.87 -12.41 -13.17
CA HIS A 92 6.20 -11.40 -14.17
C HIS A 92 5.25 -10.20 -14.08
N ASP A 93 5.66 -9.08 -14.66
CA ASP A 93 5.01 -7.77 -14.49
C ASP A 93 3.60 -7.65 -15.07
N ARG A 94 3.26 -8.48 -16.07
CA ARG A 94 1.95 -8.58 -16.72
C ARG A 94 0.98 -9.59 -16.09
N GLN A 95 1.36 -10.23 -14.99
CA GLN A 95 0.51 -11.25 -14.35
C GLN A 95 -0.59 -10.59 -13.50
N PHE A 96 -1.82 -11.09 -13.61
CA PHE A 96 -2.89 -10.80 -12.65
C PHE A 96 -2.76 -11.73 -11.45
N LEU A 97 -2.67 -11.14 -10.26
CA LEU A 97 -2.41 -11.85 -9.00
C LEU A 97 -3.53 -11.58 -8.00
N PRO A 98 -3.67 -12.40 -6.95
CA PRO A 98 -4.66 -12.21 -5.89
C PRO A 98 -4.69 -10.79 -5.32
N ARG A 99 -5.90 -10.25 -5.13
CA ARG A 99 -6.13 -8.89 -4.61
C ARG A 99 -5.53 -8.66 -3.24
N ILE A 100 -5.55 -9.70 -2.40
CA ILE A 100 -4.99 -9.67 -1.05
C ILE A 100 -3.49 -9.34 -1.09
N LEU A 101 -2.71 -9.96 -1.97
CA LEU A 101 -1.28 -9.65 -2.13
C LEU A 101 -1.04 -8.20 -2.56
N LEU A 102 -1.95 -7.63 -3.34
CA LEU A 102 -1.89 -6.22 -3.70
C LEU A 102 -2.21 -5.31 -2.50
N GLY A 103 -3.15 -5.72 -1.65
CA GLY A 103 -3.45 -5.05 -0.37
C GLY A 103 -2.26 -5.09 0.59
N GLU A 104 -1.60 -6.26 0.72
CA GLU A 104 -0.37 -6.42 1.52
C GLU A 104 0.76 -5.51 1.01
N TYR A 105 0.94 -5.43 -0.32
CA TYR A 105 1.87 -4.47 -0.93
C TYR A 105 1.53 -3.04 -0.52
N PHE A 106 0.28 -2.59 -0.70
CA PHE A 106 -0.08 -1.23 -0.35
C PHE A 106 0.10 -0.92 1.14
N ARG A 107 -0.21 -1.86 2.04
CA ARG A 107 0.02 -1.72 3.49
C ARG A 107 1.49 -1.54 3.80
N ASP A 108 2.35 -2.40 3.28
CA ASP A 108 3.81 -2.31 3.48
C ASP A 108 4.35 -0.96 2.97
N GLN A 109 3.89 -0.54 1.78
CA GLN A 109 4.28 0.74 1.21
C GLN A 109 3.77 1.94 2.01
N PHE A 110 2.56 1.88 2.54
CA PHE A 110 1.98 2.90 3.41
C PHE A 110 2.79 3.05 4.70
N LEU A 111 3.09 1.94 5.40
CA LEU A 111 3.89 1.96 6.62
C LEU A 111 5.27 2.57 6.36
N ARG A 112 5.91 2.18 5.25
CA ARG A 112 7.18 2.76 4.82
C ARG A 112 7.08 4.27 4.56
N LEU A 113 6.00 4.75 3.96
CA LEU A 113 5.78 6.19 3.76
C LEU A 113 5.64 6.96 5.06
N VAL A 114 4.89 6.42 6.03
CA VAL A 114 4.71 7.04 7.35
C VAL A 114 6.06 7.15 8.07
N ASP A 115 6.89 6.12 8.01
CA ASP A 115 8.23 6.14 8.61
C ASP A 115 9.15 7.14 7.90
N GLN A 116 9.14 7.17 6.57
CA GLN A 116 9.91 8.14 5.79
C GLN A 116 9.46 9.59 6.07
N ALA A 117 8.17 9.83 6.21
CA ALA A 117 7.63 11.14 6.56
C ALA A 117 8.18 11.63 7.91
N ARG A 118 8.17 10.76 8.92
CA ARG A 118 8.71 11.06 10.26
C ARG A 118 10.21 11.35 10.20
N GLN A 119 10.98 10.58 9.44
CA GLN A 119 12.42 10.84 9.21
C GLN A 119 12.66 12.20 8.55
N GLN A 120 11.77 12.62 7.65
CA GLN A 120 11.79 13.93 6.98
C GLN A 120 11.18 15.06 7.83
N LYS A 121 10.85 14.79 9.11
CA LYS A 121 10.28 15.76 10.06
C LYS A 121 8.88 16.26 9.71
N PHE A 122 8.12 15.53 8.88
CA PHE A 122 6.69 15.74 8.76
C PHE A 122 6.01 15.27 10.04
N ALA A 123 5.01 16.02 10.51
CA ALA A 123 4.19 15.61 11.64
C ALA A 123 3.04 14.74 11.12
N VAL A 124 3.20 13.41 11.15
CA VAL A 124 2.19 12.46 10.66
C VAL A 124 1.51 11.72 11.80
N ALA A 125 0.19 11.80 11.85
CA ALA A 125 -0.67 11.02 12.73
C ALA A 125 -1.60 10.14 11.90
N VAL A 126 -1.72 8.86 12.27
CA VAL A 126 -2.60 7.88 11.63
C VAL A 126 -3.64 7.46 12.66
N TYR A 127 -4.90 7.49 12.25
CA TYR A 127 -6.05 7.08 13.04
C TYR A 127 -6.74 5.95 12.27
N GLU A 128 -6.78 4.77 12.87
CA GLU A 128 -7.44 3.56 12.35
C GLU A 128 -8.75 3.34 13.13
N SER A 129 -9.70 2.62 12.54
CA SER A 129 -11.02 2.36 13.12
C SER A 129 -11.85 3.61 13.48
N CYS A 130 -11.80 4.67 12.65
CA CYS A 130 -12.47 5.96 12.93
C CYS A 130 -13.23 6.61 11.76
#